data_AF-A0A7C1ZYS8-F1
#
_entry.id   AF-A0A7C1ZYS8-F1
#
_cell.length_a   1.000
_cell.length_b   1.000
_cell.length_c   1.000
_cell.angle_alpha   90.00
_cell.angle_beta   90.00
_cell.angle_gamma   90.00
#
_symmetry.space_group_name_H-M   'P 1'
#
loop_
_entity.id
_entity.type
_entity.pdbx_description
1 polymer ?
#
loop_
_entity_poly.entity_id
_entity_poly.type
_entity_poly.pdbx_seq_one_letter_code
_entity_poly.pdbx_strand_id
1 'polypeptide(L)'
;MNEEKVAPNKAPSAKRLQALWAELHHLDGFLVPRADEYQGEYVPPYAERLAWLTGFTGSSGMAIVHRDGSAIFVDGRYTLAVCEQ
;
A
#
# COMPACT_ATOMS: atom_id res chain seq x y z
N MET A 1 -11.03 30.90 9.30
CA MET A 1 -10.22 30.38 8.19
C MET A 1 -10.43 28.88 8.22
N ASN A 2 -11.35 28.38 7.41
CA ASN A 2 -11.81 27.00 7.51
C ASN A 2 -10.73 26.08 6.92
N GLU A 3 -10.12 25.26 7.77
CA GLU A 3 -9.25 24.17 7.34
C GLU A 3 -10.14 23.06 6.77
N GLU A 4 -10.36 23.12 5.46
CA GLU A 4 -10.91 21.99 4.72
C GLU A 4 -9.85 20.90 4.70
N LYS A 5 -9.97 19.93 5.62
CA LYS A 5 -9.17 18.71 5.60
C LYS A 5 -9.45 17.98 4.29
N VAL A 6 -8.54 18.11 3.33
CA VAL A 6 -8.53 17.33 2.09
C VAL A 6 -8.54 15.86 2.49
N ALA A 7 -9.65 15.17 2.22
CA ALA A 7 -9.74 13.75 2.50
C ALA A 7 -8.75 13.00 1.59
N PRO A 8 -7.93 12.07 2.13
CA PRO A 8 -7.03 11.27 1.32
C PRO A 8 -7.82 10.53 0.24
N ASN A 9 -7.27 10.46 -0.98
CA ASN A 9 -7.91 9.85 -2.14
C ASN A 9 -7.92 8.31 -2.03
N LYS A 10 -8.71 7.79 -1.08
CA LYS A 10 -8.80 6.37 -0.71
C LYS A 10 -9.57 5.48 -1.69
N ALA A 11 -10.34 6.06 -2.61
CA ALA A 11 -11.30 5.31 -3.42
C ALA A 11 -10.68 4.26 -4.39
N PRO A 12 -9.50 4.50 -5.04
CA PRO A 12 -8.92 3.55 -5.97
C PRO A 12 -8.27 2.33 -5.30
N SER A 13 -7.65 2.51 -4.12
CA SER A 13 -6.91 1.44 -3.42
C SER A 13 -7.85 0.36 -2.88
N ALA A 14 -9.01 0.75 -2.34
CA ALA A 14 -10.01 -0.20 -1.84
C ALA A 14 -10.48 -1.21 -2.92
N LYS A 15 -10.72 -0.75 -4.15
CA LYS A 15 -11.13 -1.62 -5.26
C LYS A 15 -10.01 -2.58 -5.68
N ARG A 16 -8.77 -2.10 -5.75
CA ARG A 16 -7.60 -2.93 -6.09
C ARG A 16 -7.35 -3.99 -5.03
N LEU A 17 -7.51 -3.64 -3.76
CA LEU A 17 -7.38 -4.58 -2.64
C LEU A 17 -8.44 -5.69 -2.70
N GLN A 18 -9.70 -5.34 -2.96
CA GLN A 18 -10.77 -6.32 -3.14
C GLN A 18 -10.51 -7.25 -4.34
N ALA A 19 -10.08 -6.69 -5.48
CA ALA A 19 -9.75 -7.47 -6.66
C ALA A 19 -8.58 -8.42 -6.41
N LEU A 20 -7.50 -7.93 -5.77
CA LEU A 20 -6.37 -8.76 -5.37
C LEU A 20 -6.82 -9.90 -4.45
N TRP A 21 -7.66 -9.60 -3.44
CA TRP A 21 -8.12 -10.63 -2.51
C TRP A 21 -8.93 -11.75 -3.19
N ALA A 22 -9.75 -11.42 -4.19
CA ALA A 22 -10.50 -12.42 -4.95
C ALA A 22 -9.60 -13.43 -5.68
N GLU A 23 -8.41 -12.99 -6.11
CA GLU A 23 -7.41 -13.85 -6.78
C GLU A 23 -6.64 -14.76 -5.81
N LEU A 24 -6.55 -14.39 -4.53
CA LEU A 24 -5.73 -15.08 -3.51
C LEU A 24 -6.49 -16.17 -2.74
N HIS A 25 -7.55 -16.75 -3.31
CA HIS A 25 -8.50 -17.67 -2.66
C HIS A 25 -7.90 -18.93 -2.02
N HIS A 26 -6.64 -19.26 -2.29
CA HIS A 26 -5.91 -20.40 -1.72
C HIS A 26 -4.85 -19.99 -0.67
N LEU A 27 -4.80 -18.72 -0.28
CA LEU A 27 -3.85 -18.16 0.69
C LEU A 27 -4.61 -17.51 1.86
N ASP A 28 -4.05 -17.60 3.06
CA ASP A 28 -4.57 -16.88 4.22
C ASP A 28 -4.15 -15.40 4.20
N GLY A 29 -3.00 -15.09 3.62
CA GLY A 29 -2.52 -13.72 3.49
C GLY A 29 -1.43 -13.55 2.45
N PHE A 30 -1.14 -12.29 2.13
CA PHE A 30 -0.20 -11.90 1.10
C PHE A 30 0.59 -10.65 1.52
N LEU A 31 1.90 -10.69 1.35
CA LEU A 31 2.80 -9.60 1.68
C LEU A 31 3.20 -8.84 0.42
N VAL A 32 3.12 -7.51 0.48
CA VAL A 32 3.50 -6.62 -0.63
C VAL A 32 4.58 -5.65 -0.14
N PRO A 33 5.87 -5.96 -0.36
CA PRO A 33 6.96 -5.07 0.02
C PRO A 33 7.12 -3.91 -0.97
N ARG A 34 7.77 -2.82 -0.53
CA ARG A 34 8.32 -1.79 -1.42
C ARG A 34 9.64 -2.28 -2.04
N ALA A 35 9.56 -3.31 -2.89
CA ALA A 35 10.73 -3.92 -3.52
C ALA A 35 10.40 -4.52 -4.90
N ASP A 36 11.42 -4.60 -5.74
CA ASP A 36 11.44 -5.44 -6.93
C ASP A 36 12.02 -6.83 -6.61
N GLU A 37 12.16 -7.68 -7.63
CA GLU A 37 12.74 -9.02 -7.50
C GLU A 37 14.20 -9.06 -7.04
N TYR A 38 14.91 -7.92 -7.08
CA TYR A 38 16.30 -7.78 -6.65
C TYR A 38 16.44 -7.07 -5.31
N GLN A 39 15.33 -6.69 -4.67
CA GLN A 39 15.31 -5.93 -3.42
C GLN A 39 16.09 -4.61 -3.52
N GLY A 40 16.06 -3.98 -4.70
CA GLY A 40 16.76 -2.74 -4.96
C GLY A 40 16.20 -1.56 -4.17
N GLU A 41 17.05 -0.57 -3.88
CA GLU A 41 16.64 0.67 -3.22
C GLU A 41 15.72 1.51 -4.13
N TYR A 42 15.89 1.44 -5.45
CA TYR A 42 15.03 2.11 -6.42
C TYR A 42 14.20 1.06 -7.13
N VAL A 43 12.88 1.16 -6.98
CA VAL A 43 11.93 0.23 -7.61
C VAL A 43 11.46 0.87 -8.92
N PRO A 44 11.60 0.21 -10.07
CA PRO A 44 11.13 0.76 -11.33
C PRO A 44 9.60 0.85 -11.35
N PRO A 45 8.99 1.77 -12.12
CA PRO A 45 7.54 2.01 -12.09
C PRO A 45 6.68 0.76 -12.29
N TYR A 46 7.12 -0.18 -13.12
CA TYR A 46 6.38 -1.43 -13.37
C TYR A 46 6.33 -2.36 -12.14
N ALA A 47 7.24 -2.18 -11.19
CA ALA A 47 7.40 -3.00 -9.99
C ALA A 47 6.88 -2.32 -8.71
N GLU A 48 6.33 -1.11 -8.78
CA GLU A 48 5.79 -0.33 -7.64
C GLU A 48 4.45 -0.88 -7.11
N ARG A 49 4.42 -2.17 -6.77
CA ARG A 49 3.21 -2.90 -6.37
C ARG A 49 2.57 -2.34 -5.09
N LEU A 50 3.39 -1.92 -4.12
CA LEU A 50 2.90 -1.32 -2.87
C LEU A 50 2.17 -0.01 -3.15
N ALA A 51 2.77 0.88 -3.94
CA ALA A 51 2.17 2.15 -4.32
C ALA A 51 0.91 1.96 -5.17
N TRP A 52 0.95 1.02 -6.12
CA TRP A 52 -0.23 0.66 -6.91
C TRP A 52 -1.39 0.16 -6.04
N LEU A 53 -1.11 -0.71 -5.06
CA LEU A 53 -2.14 -1.31 -4.22
C LEU A 53 -2.71 -0.32 -3.20
N THR A 54 -1.84 0.45 -2.53
CA THR A 54 -2.20 1.23 -1.34
C THR A 54 -2.31 2.73 -1.59
N GLY A 55 -1.65 3.25 -2.63
CA GLY A 55 -1.43 4.69 -2.83
C GLY A 55 -0.18 5.22 -2.12
N PHE A 56 0.45 4.43 -1.24
CA PHE A 56 1.63 4.84 -0.49
C PHE A 56 2.89 4.91 -1.37
N THR A 57 3.51 6.08 -1.44
CA THR A 57 4.69 6.34 -2.30
C THR A 57 6.00 6.49 -1.54
N GLY A 58 6.01 6.24 -0.22
CA GLY A 58 7.22 6.31 0.58
C GLY A 58 8.24 5.22 0.21
N SER A 59 9.53 5.49 0.44
CA SER A 59 10.60 4.61 0.02
C SER A 59 10.79 3.38 0.92
N SER A 60 10.10 3.28 2.04
CA SER A 60 10.19 2.11 2.93
C SER A 60 8.83 1.76 3.50
N GLY A 61 8.36 0.56 3.18
CA GLY A 61 7.11 0.02 3.70
C GLY A 61 6.76 -1.36 3.17
N MET A 62 5.73 -1.95 3.77
CA MET A 62 5.17 -3.24 3.40
C MET A 62 3.69 -3.30 3.76
N ALA A 63 2.86 -3.75 2.84
CA ALA A 63 1.47 -4.06 3.13
C ALA A 63 1.30 -5.55 3.43
N ILE A 64 0.39 -5.84 4.37
CA ILE A 64 -0.11 -7.17 4.67
C ILE A 64 -1.58 -7.18 4.26
N VAL A 65 -1.92 -8.07 3.33
CA VAL A 65 -3.29 -8.32 2.88
C VAL A 65 -3.76 -9.62 3.51
N HIS A 66 -4.86 -9.58 4.25
CA HIS A 66 -5.42 -10.75 4.94
C HIS A 66 -6.95 -10.63 5.00
N ARG A 67 -7.65 -11.77 5.02
CA ARG A 67 -9.13 -11.88 5.06
C ARG A 67 -9.77 -11.01 6.13
N ASP A 68 -9.20 -11.02 7.33
CA ASP A 68 -9.80 -10.41 8.52
C ASP A 68 -9.40 -8.94 8.69
N GLY A 69 -8.52 -8.42 7.82
CA GLY A 69 -8.04 -7.05 7.88
C GLY A 69 -6.67 -6.89 7.23
N SER A 70 -6.43 -5.73 6.62
CA SER A 70 -5.14 -5.40 5.99
C SER A 70 -4.44 -4.30 6.77
N ALA A 71 -3.10 -4.33 6.77
CA ALA A 71 -2.27 -3.36 7.47
C ALA A 71 -1.11 -2.91 6.59
N ILE A 72 -0.55 -1.74 6.87
CA ILE A 72 0.68 -1.25 6.24
C ILE A 72 1.69 -0.86 7.31
N PHE A 73 2.91 -1.34 7.14
CA PHE A 73 4.07 -1.00 7.96
C PHE A 73 4.92 -0.01 7.17
N VAL A 74 5.36 1.06 7.82
CA VAL A 74 6.22 2.08 7.23
C VAL A 74 7.34 2.47 8.18
N ASP A 75 8.43 2.97 7.63
CA ASP A 75 9.47 3.65 8.41
C ASP A 75 8.90 4.91 9.11
N GLY A 76 9.43 5.25 10.29
CA GLY A 76 8.95 6.37 11.10
C GLY A 76 8.86 7.71 10.37
N ARG A 77 9.70 7.92 9.34
CA ARG A 77 9.68 9.11 8.46
C ARG A 77 8.35 9.30 7.72
N TYR A 78 7.57 8.23 7.55
CA TYR A 78 6.37 8.21 6.70
C TYR A 78 5.06 8.09 7.46
N THR A 79 5.07 8.23 8.79
CA THR A 79 3.86 8.09 9.64
C THR A 79 2.74 9.07 9.29
N LEU A 80 3.07 10.29 8.85
CA LEU A 80 2.08 11.25 8.37
C LEU A 80 1.62 10.92 6.93
N ALA A 81 2.58 10.69 6.02
CA ALA A 81 2.29 10.42 4.62
C ALA A 81 1.37 9.21 4.42
N VAL A 82 1.55 8.14 5.18
CA VAL A 82 0.71 6.92 5.08
C VAL A 82 -0.74 7.16 5.52
N CYS A 83 -1.02 8.21 6.28
CA CYS A 83 -2.38 8.57 6.68
C CYS A 83 -3.06 9.50 5.67
N GLU A 84 -2.27 10.30 4.95
CA GLU A 84 -2.72 11.30 3.97
C GLU A 84 -2.83 10.75 2.54
N GLN A 85 -2.24 9.58 2.27
CA GLN A 85 -2.29 8.85 1.00
C GLN A 85 -3.32 7.72 1.07
#